data_AF-A0A7K2QHH4-F1
#
_entry.id   AF-A0A7K2QHH4-F1
#
_cell.length_a   1.000
_cell.length_b   1.000
_cell.length_c   1.000
_cell.angle_alpha   90.00
_cell.angle_beta   90.00
_cell.angle_gamma   90.00
#
_symmetry.space_group_name_H-M   'P 1'
#
loop_
_entity.id
_entity.type
_entity.pdbx_description
1 polymer ?
#
loop_
_entity_poly.entity_id
_entity_poly.type
_entity_poly.pdbx_seq_one_letter_code
_entity_poly.pdbx_strand_id
1 'polypeptide(L)'
;MANNDDNNNHDGPAVSDEEWARFMEQARTGAGEAPQEPSARARMVTARLRAESAEPAGWRTGPAWQEMQGRGRRKRRLKAAAAVVFIAALALIAVRPELVIDRVTGKAAREEKAREPLPAETARPSAPPSAVDPDRPTLKEPFKGSPALQWADGAAGIELPQAQAVGGMSQEQVADALEKAKQFLVSANLDPATLRGERPAAALELLDPKLEDELDRLEGTLTAPTKENDPLHLFTRVKPGELKPAGDVVKVRGRMWVEPGKEAGQVSVLADYTFVYPFVKAQPGADEVARSIVRREVTFSTADPRKWQATAGKLWLERYNVNLANSACDVYDGYLHPTFADDARTGPAPSGTPVDPYDRSRGIDSGEPEGCGTLSRT
;
A
#
# COMPACT_ATOMS: atom_id res chain seq x y z
N MET A 1 -0.03 -4.94 74.64
CA MET A 1 -0.08 -6.32 75.15
C MET A 1 -0.39 -7.20 73.94
N ALA A 2 0.63 -7.64 73.19
CA ALA A 2 1.44 -8.86 73.38
C ALA A 2 0.65 -10.12 72.96
N ASN A 3 1.17 -11.12 72.25
CA ASN A 3 2.27 -11.27 71.28
C ASN A 3 2.15 -12.73 70.74
N ASN A 4 2.70 -12.98 69.55
CA ASN A 4 3.28 -14.23 69.02
C ASN A 4 2.42 -15.43 68.59
N ASP A 5 2.46 -15.66 67.27
CA ASP A 5 3.23 -16.71 66.56
C ASP A 5 3.24 -18.15 67.12
N ASP A 6 2.89 -19.13 66.27
CA ASP A 6 3.89 -20.07 65.77
C ASP A 6 3.46 -20.84 64.51
N ASN A 7 4.43 -20.95 63.59
CA ASN A 7 4.42 -21.70 62.35
C ASN A 7 4.42 -23.22 62.58
N ASN A 8 3.86 -23.99 61.63
CA ASN A 8 4.48 -25.26 61.24
C ASN A 8 4.23 -25.57 59.77
N ASN A 9 5.33 -25.62 59.02
CA ASN A 9 5.43 -25.87 57.59
C ASN A 9 6.23 -27.16 57.39
N HIS A 10 5.61 -28.19 56.81
CA HIS A 10 6.18 -29.41 56.18
C HIS A 10 5.16 -29.78 55.07
N ASP A 11 5.45 -30.24 53.86
CA ASP A 11 6.67 -30.48 53.09
C ASP A 11 6.19 -30.88 51.67
N GLY A 12 6.90 -30.46 50.62
CA GLY A 12 6.87 -31.08 49.30
C GLY A 12 6.19 -30.28 48.16
N PRO A 13 6.83 -30.12 46.98
CA PRO A 13 6.18 -29.57 45.80
C PRO A 13 5.20 -30.62 45.24
N ALA A 14 3.91 -30.38 45.43
CA ALA A 14 2.87 -31.16 44.76
C ALA A 14 2.89 -30.81 43.26
N VAL A 15 3.24 -31.79 42.43
CA VAL A 15 3.09 -31.75 40.97
C VAL A 15 1.67 -31.29 40.65
N SER A 16 1.52 -30.24 39.85
CA SER A 16 0.19 -29.67 39.58
C SER A 16 -0.62 -30.61 38.69
N ASP A 17 -1.96 -30.54 38.80
CA ASP A 17 -2.87 -31.33 37.95
C ASP A 17 -2.65 -31.07 36.45
N GLU A 18 -2.11 -29.91 36.08
CA GLU A 18 -1.71 -29.59 34.71
C GLU A 18 -0.47 -30.36 34.23
N GLU A 19 0.49 -30.62 35.12
CA GLU A 19 1.67 -31.43 34.79
C GLU A 19 1.29 -32.91 34.63
N TRP A 20 0.35 -33.40 35.45
CA TRP A 20 -0.25 -34.73 35.27
C TRP A 20 -1.03 -34.86 33.97
N ALA A 21 -1.79 -33.84 33.59
CA ALA A 21 -2.52 -33.83 32.32
C ALA A 21 -1.57 -33.86 31.11
N ARG A 22 -0.48 -33.07 31.15
CA ARG A 22 0.55 -33.10 30.09
C ARG A 22 1.25 -34.45 29.99
N PHE A 23 1.60 -35.06 31.12
CA PHE A 23 2.24 -36.38 31.13
C PHE A 23 1.32 -37.47 30.55
N MET A 24 0.03 -37.46 30.90
CA MET A 24 -0.95 -38.40 30.36
C MET A 24 -1.17 -38.24 28.86
N GLU A 25 -1.15 -37.01 28.35
CA GLU A 25 -1.25 -36.71 26.92
C GLU A 25 0.01 -37.17 26.15
N GLN A 26 1.19 -37.01 26.76
CA GLN A 26 2.48 -37.43 26.19
C GLN A 26 2.66 -38.96 26.20
N ALA A 27 2.09 -39.65 27.20
CA ALA A 27 2.03 -41.11 27.24
C ALA A 27 1.05 -41.69 26.20
N ARG A 28 -0.04 -40.99 25.90
CA ARG A 28 -1.02 -41.37 24.86
C ARG A 28 -0.49 -41.23 23.44
N THR A 29 0.39 -40.26 23.21
CA THR A 29 0.92 -39.94 21.87
C THR A 29 2.10 -40.82 21.45
N GLY A 30 2.64 -41.64 22.35
CA GLY A 30 3.67 -42.63 22.08
C GLY A 30 5.05 -42.01 21.84
N ALA A 31 6.05 -42.43 22.62
CA ALA A 31 7.44 -42.08 22.35
C ALA A 31 7.86 -42.67 20.99
N GLY A 32 8.30 -41.81 20.07
CA GLY A 32 8.73 -42.18 18.72
C GLY A 32 9.79 -43.29 18.67
N GLU A 33 9.89 -43.93 17.52
CA GLU A 33 10.69 -45.13 17.23
C GLU A 33 12.10 -45.13 17.85
N ALA A 34 12.39 -46.14 18.65
CA ALA A 34 13.73 -46.42 19.15
C ALA A 34 14.66 -46.88 18.00
N PRO A 35 15.94 -46.46 17.95
CA PRO A 35 16.84 -46.84 16.86
C PRO A 35 17.09 -48.36 16.80
N GLN A 36 16.78 -49.00 15.68
CA GLN A 36 17.11 -50.40 15.44
C GLN A 36 18.61 -50.56 15.15
N GLU A 37 19.32 -51.36 15.96
CA GLU A 37 20.68 -51.77 15.64
C GLU A 37 20.70 -52.71 14.42
N PRO A 38 21.62 -52.50 13.45
CA PRO A 38 21.71 -53.35 12.27
C PRO A 38 22.16 -54.78 12.65
N SER A 39 21.36 -55.75 12.21
CA SER A 39 21.56 -57.19 12.45
C SER A 39 22.94 -57.68 12.00
N ALA A 40 23.42 -58.76 12.63
CA ALA A 40 24.73 -59.36 12.36
C ALA A 40 25.00 -59.65 10.87
N ARG A 41 23.94 -59.85 10.08
CA ARG A 41 24.02 -60.07 8.62
C ARG A 41 24.44 -58.81 7.86
N ALA A 42 23.99 -57.63 8.28
CA ALA A 42 24.40 -56.34 7.71
C ALA A 42 25.88 -56.02 8.01
N ARG A 43 26.38 -56.45 9.17
CA ARG A 43 27.80 -56.33 9.55
C ARG A 43 28.69 -57.25 8.70
N MET A 44 28.24 -58.47 8.40
CA MET A 44 28.99 -59.38 7.52
C MET A 44 29.06 -58.89 6.06
N VAL A 45 27.99 -58.29 5.53
CA VAL A 45 27.97 -57.78 4.14
C VAL A 45 28.90 -56.56 3.99
N THR A 46 28.89 -55.65 4.98
CA THR A 46 29.79 -54.48 4.98
C THR A 46 31.27 -54.85 5.22
N ALA A 47 31.55 -55.94 5.94
CA ALA A 47 32.91 -56.48 6.04
C ALA A 47 33.37 -57.12 4.71
N ARG A 48 32.49 -57.85 4.02
CA ARG A 48 32.81 -58.51 2.74
C ARG A 48 33.13 -57.50 1.63
N LEU A 49 32.37 -56.41 1.54
CA LEU A 49 32.61 -55.34 0.56
C LEU A 49 33.94 -54.59 0.79
N ARG A 50 34.43 -54.52 2.05
CA ARG A 50 35.76 -53.96 2.36
C ARG A 50 36.91 -54.92 2.07
N ALA A 51 36.68 -56.23 2.16
CA ALA A 51 37.68 -57.25 1.84
C ALA A 51 37.86 -57.42 0.31
N GLU A 52 36.81 -57.17 -0.47
CA GLU A 52 36.81 -57.26 -1.94
C GLU A 52 37.49 -56.07 -2.63
N SER A 53 37.76 -54.99 -1.89
CA SER A 53 38.40 -53.76 -2.40
C SER A 53 39.92 -53.68 -2.10
N ALA A 54 40.52 -54.77 -1.63
CA ALA A 54 41.97 -54.89 -1.45
C ALA A 54 42.58 -55.76 -2.57
N GLU A 55 42.99 -55.13 -3.68
CA GLU A 55 43.80 -55.78 -4.72
C GLU A 55 45.20 -56.16 -4.15
N PRO A 56 45.74 -57.36 -4.44
CA PRO A 56 47.07 -57.74 -3.98
C PRO A 56 48.18 -57.06 -4.78
N ALA A 57 49.26 -56.70 -4.08
CA ALA A 57 50.47 -56.09 -4.66
C ALA A 57 51.13 -57.03 -5.69
N GLY A 58 51.36 -56.50 -6.89
CA GLY A 58 51.88 -57.24 -8.05
C GLY A 58 53.33 -57.70 -7.92
N TRP A 59 53.63 -58.85 -8.52
CA TRP A 59 54.99 -59.32 -8.77
C TRP A 59 55.29 -59.21 -10.27
N ARG A 60 56.36 -58.47 -10.60
CA ARG A 60 56.99 -58.21 -11.93
C ARG A 60 56.46 -57.03 -12.75
N THR A 61 57.05 -55.85 -12.53
CA THR A 61 57.68 -55.02 -13.60
C THR A 61 58.66 -54.03 -12.96
N GLY A 62 59.88 -53.96 -13.50
CA GLY A 62 60.95 -53.03 -13.12
C GLY A 62 60.73 -51.58 -13.59
N PRO A 63 61.70 -50.68 -13.35
CA PRO A 63 61.43 -49.34 -12.83
C PRO A 63 61.43 -48.24 -13.88
N ALA A 64 60.62 -47.18 -13.68
CA ALA A 64 60.86 -45.87 -14.29
C ALA A 64 60.00 -44.75 -13.68
N TRP A 65 60.67 -43.80 -13.02
CA TRP A 65 60.30 -42.39 -12.87
C TRP A 65 59.08 -42.01 -12.02
N GLN A 66 59.29 -41.95 -10.70
CA GLN A 66 58.72 -40.85 -9.91
C GLN A 66 59.49 -39.57 -10.26
N GLU A 67 58.79 -38.56 -10.75
CA GLU A 67 58.80 -37.16 -10.24
C GLU A 67 58.13 -36.20 -11.24
N MET A 68 57.51 -35.14 -10.71
CA MET A 68 56.94 -33.97 -11.41
C MET A 68 55.53 -34.03 -12.05
N GLN A 69 54.47 -34.45 -11.34
CA GLN A 69 53.09 -33.99 -11.69
C GLN A 69 52.19 -33.60 -10.50
N GLY A 70 52.76 -33.18 -9.37
CA GLY A 70 51.99 -32.78 -8.18
C GLY A 70 51.30 -31.40 -8.23
N ARG A 71 51.67 -30.50 -9.16
CA ARG A 71 51.19 -29.09 -9.17
C ARG A 71 50.09 -28.76 -10.19
N GLY A 72 49.71 -29.69 -11.08
CA GLY A 72 48.73 -29.45 -12.14
C GLY A 72 47.25 -29.70 -11.76
N ARG A 73 46.99 -30.58 -10.78
CA ARG A 73 45.62 -31.06 -10.49
C ARG A 73 44.74 -30.03 -9.76
N ARG A 74 45.31 -29.22 -8.85
CA ARG A 74 44.58 -28.13 -8.17
C ARG A 74 44.20 -27.00 -9.12
N LYS A 75 45.10 -26.57 -10.02
CA LYS A 75 44.81 -25.54 -11.02
C LYS A 75 43.78 -25.98 -12.05
N ARG A 76 43.78 -27.26 -12.48
CA ARG A 76 42.73 -27.80 -13.38
C ARG A 76 41.36 -27.93 -12.70
N ARG A 77 41.30 -28.31 -11.41
CA ARG A 77 40.03 -28.37 -10.67
C ARG A 77 39.43 -26.99 -10.40
N LEU A 78 40.26 -25.98 -10.10
CA LEU A 78 39.82 -24.58 -9.99
C LEU A 78 39.32 -24.03 -11.35
N LYS A 79 40.02 -24.33 -12.45
CA LYS A 79 39.57 -23.94 -13.79
C LYS A 79 38.28 -24.65 -14.22
N ALA A 80 38.11 -25.92 -13.85
CA ALA A 80 36.87 -26.66 -14.12
C ALA A 80 35.70 -26.14 -13.28
N ALA A 81 35.91 -25.83 -11.99
CA ALA A 81 34.89 -25.21 -11.14
C ALA A 81 34.49 -23.82 -11.66
N ALA A 82 35.46 -23.01 -12.07
CA ALA A 82 35.20 -21.70 -12.70
C ALA A 82 34.43 -21.83 -14.02
N ALA A 83 34.75 -22.83 -14.85
CA ALA A 83 34.03 -23.10 -16.09
C ALA A 83 32.58 -23.54 -15.83
N VAL A 84 32.33 -24.38 -14.81
CA VAL A 84 30.97 -24.80 -14.43
C VAL A 84 30.16 -23.62 -13.89
N VAL A 85 30.74 -22.76 -13.06
CA VAL A 85 30.07 -21.53 -12.58
C VAL A 85 29.77 -20.58 -13.74
N PHE A 86 30.70 -20.43 -14.69
CA PHE A 86 30.50 -19.60 -15.87
C PHE A 86 29.39 -20.14 -16.79
N ILE A 87 29.36 -21.45 -17.04
CA ILE A 87 28.30 -22.09 -17.82
C ILE A 87 26.95 -21.98 -17.09
N ALA A 88 26.91 -22.17 -15.77
CA ALA A 88 25.71 -22.00 -14.98
C ALA A 88 25.21 -20.54 -15.01
N ALA A 89 26.11 -19.56 -14.94
CA ALA A 89 25.78 -18.15 -15.07
C ALA A 89 25.22 -17.80 -16.47
N LEU A 90 25.86 -18.31 -17.54
CA LEU A 90 25.36 -18.15 -18.91
C LEU A 90 24.01 -18.84 -19.13
N ALA A 91 23.81 -20.03 -18.55
CA ALA A 91 22.52 -20.72 -18.58
C ALA A 91 21.43 -19.94 -17.83
N LEU A 92 21.77 -19.32 -16.70
CA LEU A 92 20.83 -18.47 -15.94
C LEU A 92 20.45 -17.21 -16.72
N ILE A 93 21.40 -16.60 -17.45
CA ILE A 93 21.15 -15.49 -18.37
C ILE A 93 20.27 -15.92 -19.55
N ALA A 94 20.47 -17.13 -20.09
CA ALA A 94 19.68 -17.63 -21.22
C ALA A 94 18.25 -18.04 -20.83
N VAL A 95 18.06 -18.57 -19.62
CA VAL A 95 16.75 -19.08 -19.13
C VAL A 95 15.93 -17.97 -18.46
N ARG A 96 16.57 -17.02 -17.79
CA ARG A 96 15.90 -15.88 -17.12
C ARG A 96 16.74 -14.60 -17.21
N PRO A 97 16.82 -13.97 -18.40
CA PRO A 97 17.59 -12.74 -18.60
C PRO A 97 17.11 -11.60 -17.68
N GLU A 98 15.81 -11.55 -17.39
CA GLU A 98 15.18 -10.51 -16.57
C GLU A 98 15.71 -10.49 -15.12
N LEU A 99 15.91 -11.65 -14.49
CA LEU A 99 16.41 -11.71 -13.10
C LEU A 99 17.86 -11.22 -12.95
N VAL A 100 18.68 -11.43 -13.99
CA VAL A 100 20.08 -10.96 -13.99
C VAL A 100 20.12 -9.46 -14.22
N ILE A 101 19.29 -8.95 -15.14
CA ILE A 101 19.16 -7.53 -15.41
C ILE A 101 18.59 -6.82 -14.16
N ASP A 102 17.56 -7.33 -13.53
CA ASP A 102 16.92 -6.72 -12.35
C ASP A 102 17.85 -6.68 -11.13
N ARG A 103 18.72 -7.69 -10.96
CA ARG A 103 19.65 -7.75 -9.83
C ARG A 103 20.93 -6.96 -10.05
N VAL A 104 21.37 -6.78 -11.30
CA VAL A 104 22.52 -5.92 -11.67
C VAL A 104 22.12 -4.44 -11.72
N THR A 105 20.90 -4.13 -12.18
CA THR A 105 20.38 -2.75 -12.22
C THR A 105 19.82 -2.29 -10.87
N GLY A 106 19.60 -3.20 -9.92
CA GLY A 106 18.97 -2.90 -8.64
C GLY A 106 17.45 -2.72 -8.71
N LYS A 107 16.80 -3.06 -9.84
CA LYS A 107 15.36 -2.95 -10.04
C LYS A 107 14.57 -3.70 -8.96
N ALA A 108 14.97 -4.92 -8.61
CA ALA A 108 14.28 -5.71 -7.58
C ALA A 108 14.30 -5.06 -6.18
N ALA A 109 15.44 -4.48 -5.76
CA ALA A 109 15.53 -3.79 -4.47
C ALA A 109 14.81 -2.43 -4.49
N ARG A 110 14.77 -1.78 -5.66
CA ARG A 110 14.00 -0.55 -5.88
C ARG A 110 12.50 -0.82 -5.85
N GLU A 111 12.04 -1.92 -6.44
CA GLU A 111 10.66 -2.39 -6.40
C GLU A 111 10.24 -2.79 -4.99
N GLU A 112 11.10 -3.46 -4.23
CA GLU A 112 10.85 -3.83 -2.83
C GLU A 112 10.72 -2.58 -1.94
N LYS A 113 11.62 -1.60 -2.09
CA LYS A 113 11.51 -0.30 -1.40
C LYS A 113 10.34 0.56 -1.93
N ALA A 114 9.95 0.38 -3.19
CA ALA A 114 8.76 1.01 -3.76
C ALA A 114 7.45 0.39 -3.28
N ARG A 115 7.50 -0.75 -2.56
CA ARG A 115 6.32 -1.35 -1.90
C ARG A 115 6.12 -0.85 -0.47
N GLU A 116 7.15 -0.31 0.18
CA GLU A 116 6.99 0.31 1.49
C GLU A 116 6.30 1.68 1.34
N PRO A 117 5.19 1.92 2.07
CA PRO A 117 4.54 3.22 2.06
C PRO A 117 5.47 4.31 2.59
N LEU A 118 5.46 5.46 1.91
CA LEU A 118 6.10 6.67 2.41
C LEU A 118 5.46 7.09 3.75
N PRO A 119 6.22 7.74 4.64
CA PRO A 119 5.65 8.28 5.86
C PRO A 119 4.58 9.34 5.57
N ALA A 120 3.76 9.56 6.60
CA ALA A 120 2.76 10.61 6.70
C ALA A 120 3.32 11.95 6.20
N GLU A 121 2.53 12.67 5.42
CA GLU A 121 2.92 13.99 5.00
C GLU A 121 2.48 15.04 6.02
N THR A 122 3.45 15.69 6.67
CA THR A 122 3.19 16.73 7.68
C THR A 122 3.38 18.15 7.12
N ALA A 123 4.01 18.29 5.96
CA ALA A 123 4.28 19.56 5.30
C ALA A 123 4.08 19.43 3.78
N ARG A 124 3.72 20.54 3.14
CA ARG A 124 3.57 20.59 1.68
C ARG A 124 4.92 20.22 1.02
N PRO A 125 4.94 19.35 0.01
CA PRO A 125 6.16 19.06 -0.76
C PRO A 125 6.72 20.35 -1.39
N SER A 126 8.03 20.42 -1.60
CA SER A 126 8.65 21.56 -2.28
C SER A 126 8.79 21.36 -3.80
N ALA A 127 8.56 20.14 -4.29
CA ALA A 127 8.71 19.77 -5.69
C ALA A 127 7.80 18.59 -6.07
N PRO A 128 7.57 18.35 -7.37
CA PRO A 128 6.92 17.13 -7.85
C PRO A 128 7.67 15.86 -7.42
N PRO A 129 6.99 14.71 -7.28
CA PRO A 129 7.65 13.44 -7.07
C PRO A 129 8.63 13.11 -8.20
N SER A 130 9.73 12.43 -7.88
CA SER A 130 10.72 12.00 -8.89
C SER A 130 10.07 11.18 -10.02
N ALA A 131 10.71 11.21 -11.19
CA ALA A 131 10.30 10.35 -12.30
C ALA A 131 10.39 8.88 -11.87
N VAL A 132 9.38 8.11 -12.26
CA VAL A 132 9.32 6.65 -12.10
C VAL A 132 9.47 6.03 -13.48
N ASP A 133 10.10 4.86 -13.56
CA ASP A 133 10.23 4.15 -14.84
C ASP A 133 8.83 3.85 -15.39
N PRO A 134 8.58 4.08 -16.70
CA PRO A 134 7.26 3.96 -17.31
C PRO A 134 6.90 2.49 -17.55
N ASP A 135 6.71 1.75 -16.46
CA ASP A 135 6.13 0.41 -16.49
C ASP A 135 4.60 0.52 -16.55
N ARG A 136 3.96 -0.29 -17.40
CA ARG A 136 2.50 -0.28 -17.55
C ARG A 136 1.83 -0.90 -16.32
N PRO A 137 0.74 -0.30 -15.79
CA PRO A 137 -0.07 -0.93 -14.76
C PRO A 137 -0.71 -2.22 -15.29
N THR A 138 -0.97 -3.16 -14.39
CA THR A 138 -1.66 -4.42 -14.71
C THR A 138 -2.73 -4.68 -13.66
N LEU A 139 -3.65 -5.61 -13.93
CA LEU A 139 -4.66 -6.04 -12.94
C LEU A 139 -4.03 -6.49 -11.60
N LYS A 140 -2.82 -7.05 -11.63
CA LYS A 140 -2.11 -7.51 -10.43
C LYS A 140 -1.28 -6.41 -9.77
N GLU A 141 -0.83 -5.43 -10.55
CA GLU A 141 -0.02 -4.30 -10.09
C GLU A 141 -0.61 -2.98 -10.64
N PRO A 142 -1.79 -2.53 -10.15
CA PRO A 142 -2.52 -1.41 -10.76
C PRO A 142 -1.80 -0.06 -10.63
N PHE A 143 -0.88 0.04 -9.67
CA PHE A 143 -0.10 1.25 -9.39
C PHE A 143 1.32 1.22 -9.95
N LYS A 144 1.70 0.15 -10.69
CA LYS A 144 3.02 0.05 -11.30
C LYS A 144 3.30 1.24 -12.21
N GLY A 145 4.53 1.75 -12.17
CA GLY A 145 4.94 2.92 -12.95
C GLY A 145 4.29 4.24 -12.50
N SER A 146 3.79 4.35 -11.26
CA SER A 146 3.35 5.62 -10.68
C SER A 146 4.02 5.93 -9.33
N PRO A 147 4.12 7.21 -8.94
CA PRO A 147 4.48 7.58 -7.58
C PRO A 147 3.54 6.98 -6.52
N ALA A 148 2.29 6.69 -6.89
CA ALA A 148 1.28 6.15 -5.99
C ALA A 148 1.57 4.74 -5.49
N LEU A 149 2.49 4.00 -6.12
CA LEU A 149 2.90 2.67 -5.66
C LEU A 149 3.36 2.69 -4.19
N GLN A 150 4.05 3.75 -3.78
CA GLN A 150 4.55 3.97 -2.42
C GLN A 150 3.57 4.75 -1.52
N TRP A 151 2.34 4.97 -1.95
CA TRP A 151 1.35 5.65 -1.10
C TRP A 151 0.64 4.63 -0.22
N ALA A 152 0.06 5.13 0.87
CA ALA A 152 -0.72 4.31 1.78
C ALA A 152 -2.07 3.93 1.15
N ASP A 153 -2.65 2.85 1.65
CA ASP A 153 -3.90 2.30 1.13
C ASP A 153 -5.11 2.91 1.85
N GLY A 154 -6.05 3.45 1.08
CA GLY A 154 -7.34 3.93 1.54
C GLY A 154 -7.26 4.87 2.76
N ALA A 155 -8.07 4.59 3.77
CA ALA A 155 -8.18 5.42 4.97
C ALA A 155 -6.90 5.48 5.82
N ALA A 156 -5.94 4.56 5.60
CA ALA A 156 -4.64 4.59 6.26
C ALA A 156 -3.78 5.76 5.75
N GLY A 157 -4.00 6.22 4.50
CA GLY A 157 -3.32 7.40 3.97
C GLY A 157 -3.88 8.74 4.44
N ILE A 158 -4.96 8.73 5.24
CA ILE A 158 -5.55 9.92 5.86
C ILE A 158 -5.15 9.92 7.34
N GLU A 159 -3.94 10.36 7.62
CA GLU A 159 -3.41 10.42 8.98
C GLU A 159 -3.82 11.72 9.66
N LEU A 160 -4.22 11.63 10.94
CA LEU A 160 -4.63 12.79 11.73
C LEU A 160 -3.41 13.41 12.41
N PRO A 161 -3.24 14.74 12.36
CA PRO A 161 -2.23 15.42 13.17
C PRO A 161 -2.59 15.30 14.66
N GLN A 162 -1.59 15.48 15.53
CA GLN A 162 -1.85 15.56 16.96
C GLN A 162 -2.74 16.77 17.26
N ALA A 163 -3.88 16.53 17.90
CA ALA A 163 -4.79 17.59 18.30
C ALA A 163 -4.17 18.49 19.38
N GLN A 164 -4.36 19.80 19.23
CA GLN A 164 -3.95 20.82 20.19
C GLN A 164 -5.08 21.83 20.34
N ALA A 165 -5.26 22.39 21.55
CA ALA A 165 -6.24 23.45 21.78
C ALA A 165 -5.85 24.70 20.97
N VAL A 166 -6.78 25.21 20.16
CA VAL A 166 -6.55 26.35 19.26
C VAL A 166 -7.87 27.08 18.99
N GLY A 167 -7.83 28.38 18.69
CA GLY A 167 -9.04 29.15 18.37
C GLY A 167 -10.07 29.24 19.51
N GLY A 168 -9.69 28.96 20.76
CA GLY A 168 -10.61 28.86 21.90
C GLY A 168 -11.38 27.54 21.99
N MET A 169 -11.03 26.55 21.15
CA MET A 169 -11.51 25.16 21.23
C MET A 169 -10.56 24.31 22.07
N SER A 170 -11.11 23.37 22.84
CA SER A 170 -10.32 22.42 23.61
C SER A 170 -9.61 21.41 22.71
N GLN A 171 -8.58 20.74 23.25
CA GLN A 171 -7.90 19.65 22.53
C GLN A 171 -8.87 18.55 22.09
N GLU A 172 -9.86 18.22 22.91
CA GLU A 172 -10.89 17.21 22.61
C GLU A 172 -11.79 17.65 21.45
N GLN A 173 -12.22 18.92 21.44
CA GLN A 173 -13.03 19.46 20.36
C GLN A 173 -12.25 19.49 19.02
N VAL A 174 -10.96 19.78 19.07
CA VAL A 174 -10.09 19.74 17.89
C VAL A 174 -9.87 18.30 17.40
N ALA A 175 -9.69 17.35 18.32
CA ALA A 175 -9.58 15.93 17.97
C ALA A 175 -10.86 15.41 17.29
N ASP A 176 -12.03 15.77 17.83
CA ASP A 176 -13.34 15.43 17.26
C ASP A 176 -13.54 16.01 15.84
N ALA A 177 -13.14 17.27 15.63
CA ALA A 177 -13.21 17.92 14.32
C ALA A 177 -12.30 17.21 13.28
N LEU A 178 -11.08 16.85 13.68
CA LEU A 178 -10.13 16.11 12.85
C LEU A 178 -10.67 14.72 12.47
N GLU A 179 -11.22 13.99 13.44
CA GLU A 179 -11.81 12.67 13.20
C GLU A 179 -12.99 12.74 12.23
N LYS A 180 -13.89 13.70 12.39
CA LYS A 180 -15.02 13.91 11.48
C LYS A 180 -14.58 14.32 10.08
N ALA A 181 -13.58 15.19 9.97
CA ALA A 181 -13.02 15.55 8.67
C ALA A 181 -12.45 14.32 7.94
N LYS A 182 -11.75 13.43 8.66
CA LYS A 182 -11.31 12.14 8.10
C LYS A 182 -12.48 11.26 7.69
N GLN A 183 -13.49 11.10 8.55
CA GLN A 183 -14.69 10.30 8.23
C GLN A 183 -15.41 10.84 6.98
N PHE A 184 -15.48 12.16 6.81
CA PHE A 184 -16.06 12.79 5.62
C PHE A 184 -15.24 12.44 4.38
N LEU A 185 -13.92 12.63 4.41
CA LEU A 185 -13.05 12.32 3.28
C LEU A 185 -13.14 10.84 2.88
N VAL A 186 -13.15 9.92 3.86
CA VAL A 186 -13.33 8.48 3.62
C VAL A 186 -14.70 8.21 2.97
N SER A 187 -15.77 8.71 3.56
CA SER A 187 -17.14 8.45 3.07
C SER A 187 -17.41 9.04 1.68
N ALA A 188 -16.78 10.19 1.39
CA ALA A 188 -16.94 10.89 0.12
C ALA A 188 -16.07 10.33 -1.02
N ASN A 189 -14.96 9.65 -0.70
CA ASN A 189 -13.94 9.30 -1.70
C ASN A 189 -13.51 7.84 -1.71
N LEU A 190 -13.74 7.09 -0.64
CA LEU A 190 -13.26 5.72 -0.50
C LEU A 190 -14.40 4.72 -0.27
N ASP A 191 -15.57 5.20 0.17
CA ASP A 191 -16.72 4.34 0.39
C ASP A 191 -17.15 3.64 -0.91
N PRO A 192 -17.26 2.29 -0.92
CA PRO A 192 -17.62 1.56 -2.12
C PRO A 192 -18.99 1.92 -2.70
N ALA A 193 -19.96 2.33 -1.89
CA ALA A 193 -21.28 2.76 -2.39
C ALA A 193 -21.18 4.13 -3.08
N THR A 194 -20.50 5.09 -2.44
CA THR A 194 -20.20 6.39 -3.07
C THR A 194 -19.46 6.21 -4.40
N LEU A 195 -18.43 5.36 -4.43
CA LEU A 195 -17.67 5.07 -5.65
C LEU A 195 -18.54 4.47 -6.76
N ARG A 196 -19.51 3.62 -6.43
CA ARG A 196 -20.48 3.08 -7.41
C ARG A 196 -21.53 4.10 -7.87
N GLY A 197 -21.46 5.35 -7.42
CA GLY A 197 -22.41 6.39 -7.79
C GLY A 197 -23.65 6.47 -6.91
N GLU A 198 -23.68 5.75 -5.79
CA GLU A 198 -24.79 5.86 -4.84
C GLU A 198 -24.74 7.20 -4.09
N ARG A 199 -25.84 7.60 -3.44
CA ARG A 199 -25.86 8.85 -2.66
C ARG A 199 -24.91 8.72 -1.45
N PRO A 200 -23.97 9.66 -1.24
CA PRO A 200 -22.96 9.59 -0.18
C PRO A 200 -23.54 9.97 1.21
N ALA A 201 -24.52 9.20 1.69
CA ALA A 201 -25.29 9.52 2.89
C ALA A 201 -24.41 9.74 4.13
N ALA A 202 -23.43 8.86 4.37
CA ALA A 202 -22.53 8.97 5.51
C ALA A 202 -21.67 10.26 5.50
N ALA A 203 -21.29 10.75 4.31
CA ALA A 203 -20.57 12.02 4.20
C ALA A 203 -21.49 13.21 4.49
N LEU A 204 -22.70 13.21 3.92
CA LEU A 204 -23.68 14.27 4.12
C LEU A 204 -24.15 14.36 5.58
N GLU A 205 -24.29 13.23 6.26
CA GLU A 205 -24.66 13.19 7.68
C GLU A 205 -23.61 13.82 8.61
N LEU A 206 -22.35 13.96 8.18
CA LEU A 206 -21.32 14.61 8.99
C LEU A 206 -21.42 16.15 8.95
N LEU A 207 -22.11 16.69 7.96
CA LEU A 207 -22.34 18.13 7.81
C LEU A 207 -23.43 18.60 8.78
N ASP A 208 -23.35 19.87 9.18
CA ASP A 208 -24.32 20.46 10.09
C ASP A 208 -25.69 20.59 9.39
N PRO A 209 -26.77 20.01 9.94
CA PRO A 209 -28.10 20.11 9.34
C PRO A 209 -28.61 21.55 9.24
N LYS A 210 -28.00 22.51 9.95
CA LYS A 210 -28.32 23.93 9.84
C LYS A 210 -27.80 24.58 8.56
N LEU A 211 -26.99 23.88 7.76
CA LEU A 211 -26.51 24.33 6.45
C LEU A 211 -27.54 24.00 5.36
N GLU A 212 -28.81 24.36 5.57
CA GLU A 212 -29.94 23.95 4.71
C GLU A 212 -29.66 24.25 3.23
N ASP A 213 -29.29 25.49 2.91
CA ASP A 213 -28.98 25.90 1.52
C ASP A 213 -27.82 25.11 0.89
N GLU A 214 -26.80 24.79 1.68
CA GLU A 214 -25.62 24.06 1.21
C GLU A 214 -25.94 22.57 1.01
N LEU A 215 -26.71 21.97 1.92
CA LEU A 215 -27.18 20.59 1.80
C LEU A 215 -28.10 20.43 0.59
N ASP A 216 -29.06 21.34 0.40
CA ASP A 216 -29.93 21.35 -0.78
C ASP A 216 -29.13 21.48 -2.07
N ARG A 217 -28.11 22.35 -2.07
CA ARG A 217 -27.20 22.50 -3.22
C ARG A 217 -26.44 21.20 -3.50
N LEU A 218 -25.89 20.54 -2.47
CA LEU A 218 -25.18 19.26 -2.62
C LEU A 218 -26.11 18.17 -3.16
N GLU A 219 -27.34 18.05 -2.65
CA GLU A 219 -28.34 17.12 -3.19
C GLU A 219 -28.69 17.43 -4.66
N GLY A 220 -28.77 18.72 -5.01
CA GLY A 220 -28.95 19.19 -6.37
C GLY A 220 -27.85 18.67 -7.30
N THR A 221 -26.58 18.76 -6.87
CA THR A 221 -25.44 18.22 -7.67
C THR A 221 -25.58 16.71 -7.91
N LEU A 222 -26.09 15.96 -6.93
CA LEU A 222 -26.23 14.51 -7.03
C LEU A 222 -27.39 14.08 -7.94
N THR A 223 -28.42 14.91 -8.05
CA THR A 223 -29.66 14.59 -8.78
C THR A 223 -29.63 15.10 -10.22
N ALA A 224 -29.10 16.30 -10.44
CA ALA A 224 -29.07 16.97 -11.75
C ALA A 224 -27.73 17.71 -11.92
N PRO A 225 -26.63 16.97 -12.13
CA PRO A 225 -25.30 17.54 -12.27
C PRO A 225 -25.21 18.46 -13.49
N THR A 226 -24.45 19.56 -13.34
CA THR A 226 -24.13 20.50 -14.42
C THR A 226 -22.65 20.89 -14.36
N LYS A 227 -22.18 21.64 -15.36
CA LYS A 227 -20.81 22.18 -15.39
C LYS A 227 -20.46 22.97 -14.12
N GLU A 228 -21.38 23.79 -13.63
CA GLU A 228 -21.18 24.63 -12.45
C GLU A 228 -21.50 23.89 -11.15
N ASN A 229 -22.26 22.79 -11.22
CA ASN A 229 -22.77 22.05 -10.07
C ASN A 229 -22.56 20.55 -10.28
N ASP A 230 -21.30 20.12 -10.20
CA ASP A 230 -20.93 18.71 -10.36
C ASP A 230 -20.61 18.05 -9.00
N PRO A 231 -21.17 16.87 -8.67
CA PRO A 231 -20.90 16.20 -7.40
C PRO A 231 -19.43 15.74 -7.28
N LEU A 232 -18.70 15.61 -8.39
CA LEU A 232 -17.27 15.28 -8.41
C LEU A 232 -16.40 16.32 -7.70
N HIS A 233 -16.91 17.53 -7.42
CA HIS A 233 -16.22 18.52 -6.59
C HIS A 233 -15.98 18.05 -5.14
N LEU A 234 -16.75 17.07 -4.64
CA LEU A 234 -16.58 16.51 -3.30
C LEU A 234 -16.58 14.98 -3.27
N PHE A 235 -17.37 14.34 -4.14
CA PHE A 235 -17.65 12.92 -4.10
C PHE A 235 -17.05 12.21 -5.31
N THR A 236 -16.16 11.24 -5.10
CA THR A 236 -15.65 10.45 -6.23
C THR A 236 -16.67 9.38 -6.62
N ARG A 237 -17.11 9.37 -7.87
CA ARG A 237 -18.21 8.53 -8.36
C ARG A 237 -17.87 7.99 -9.75
N VAL A 238 -18.19 6.73 -10.02
CA VAL A 238 -18.10 6.12 -11.36
C VAL A 238 -19.40 5.42 -11.73
N LYS A 239 -19.66 5.27 -13.03
CA LYS A 239 -20.78 4.45 -13.50
C LYS A 239 -20.37 2.97 -13.50
N PRO A 240 -21.01 2.11 -12.68
CA PRO A 240 -20.62 0.70 -12.58
C PRO A 240 -20.84 -0.09 -13.88
N GLY A 241 -21.70 0.41 -14.77
CA GLY A 241 -21.91 -0.14 -16.12
C GLY A 241 -20.81 0.20 -17.12
N GLU A 242 -19.96 1.19 -16.82
CA GLU A 242 -18.89 1.67 -17.72
C GLU A 242 -17.49 1.36 -17.15
N LEU A 243 -17.34 1.43 -15.82
CA LEU A 243 -16.07 1.27 -15.12
C LEU A 243 -16.19 0.34 -13.92
N LYS A 244 -15.12 -0.41 -13.66
CA LYS A 244 -14.96 -1.22 -12.45
C LYS A 244 -13.60 -0.92 -11.81
N PRO A 245 -13.50 -0.88 -10.47
CA PRO A 245 -12.21 -0.83 -9.80
C PRO A 245 -11.31 -2.01 -10.19
N ALA A 246 -10.03 -1.76 -10.43
CA ALA A 246 -9.02 -2.79 -10.62
C ALA A 246 -8.43 -3.18 -9.25
N GLY A 247 -9.17 -4.02 -8.52
CA GLY A 247 -8.87 -4.38 -7.14
C GLY A 247 -9.69 -3.57 -6.13
N ASP A 248 -9.33 -3.66 -4.86
CA ASP A 248 -10.01 -3.04 -3.71
C ASP A 248 -9.19 -1.87 -3.09
N VAL A 249 -8.04 -1.56 -3.65
CA VAL A 249 -7.12 -0.53 -3.15
C VAL A 249 -7.29 0.76 -3.92
N VAL A 250 -7.45 1.86 -3.16
CA VAL A 250 -7.24 3.23 -3.61
C VAL A 250 -5.99 3.75 -2.92
N LYS A 251 -5.04 4.31 -3.67
CA LYS A 251 -3.83 4.89 -3.07
C LYS A 251 -4.09 6.32 -2.64
N VAL A 252 -3.71 6.65 -1.40
CA VAL A 252 -3.99 7.95 -0.78
C VAL A 252 -2.72 8.58 -0.24
N ARG A 253 -2.52 9.85 -0.55
CA ARG A 253 -1.46 10.65 0.06
C ARG A 253 -1.92 12.08 0.25
N GLY A 254 -1.60 12.63 1.42
CA GLY A 254 -1.84 14.03 1.68
C GLY A 254 -1.64 14.40 3.14
N ARG A 255 -2.19 15.55 3.51
CA ARG A 255 -2.04 16.11 4.84
C ARG A 255 -3.32 16.78 5.31
N MET A 256 -3.48 16.83 6.63
CA MET A 256 -4.53 17.56 7.32
C MET A 256 -3.89 18.40 8.43
N TRP A 257 -4.36 19.63 8.62
CA TRP A 257 -3.89 20.51 9.68
C TRP A 257 -5.02 21.39 10.21
N VAL A 258 -4.77 22.01 11.36
CA VAL A 258 -5.75 22.84 12.05
C VAL A 258 -5.23 24.27 12.15
N GLU A 259 -6.09 25.22 11.85
CA GLU A 259 -5.86 26.65 12.05
C GLU A 259 -6.96 27.21 12.97
N PRO A 260 -6.69 28.32 13.70
CA PRO A 260 -7.76 29.07 14.35
C PRO A 260 -8.85 29.43 13.33
N GLY A 261 -10.11 29.33 13.74
CA GLY A 261 -11.23 29.82 12.91
C GLY A 261 -11.20 31.34 12.78
N LYS A 262 -12.08 31.87 11.91
CA LYS A 262 -12.21 33.32 11.68
C LYS A 262 -12.58 34.06 12.97
N GLU A 263 -13.35 33.41 13.82
CA GLU A 263 -13.88 33.98 15.06
C GLU A 263 -13.52 33.13 16.29
N ALA A 264 -13.62 33.71 17.48
CA ALA A 264 -13.33 33.01 18.73
C ALA A 264 -14.33 31.85 18.98
N GLY A 265 -13.81 30.69 19.38
CA GLY A 265 -14.60 29.47 19.56
C GLY A 265 -14.84 28.69 18.27
N GLN A 266 -14.00 28.91 17.25
CA GLN A 266 -14.00 28.17 15.99
C GLN A 266 -12.61 27.66 15.66
N VAL A 267 -12.56 26.55 14.93
CA VAL A 267 -11.35 26.03 14.30
C VAL A 267 -11.63 25.63 12.86
N SER A 268 -10.63 25.81 12.00
CA SER A 268 -10.65 25.35 10.62
C SER A 268 -9.78 24.11 10.49
N VAL A 269 -10.34 23.04 9.94
CA VAL A 269 -9.61 21.83 9.54
C VAL A 269 -9.39 21.90 8.04
N LEU A 270 -8.14 22.04 7.63
CA LEU A 270 -7.73 22.10 6.23
C LEU A 270 -7.16 20.74 5.82
N ALA A 271 -7.59 20.25 4.66
CA ALA A 271 -7.19 18.96 4.12
C ALA A 271 -6.73 19.12 2.66
N ASP A 272 -5.58 18.55 2.30
CA ASP A 272 -5.05 18.48 0.93
C ASP A 272 -4.61 17.03 0.65
N TYR A 273 -5.51 16.26 0.03
CA TYR A 273 -5.33 14.84 -0.26
C TYR A 273 -5.50 14.52 -1.74
N THR A 274 -4.66 13.62 -2.22
CA THR A 274 -4.79 13.02 -3.54
C THR A 274 -5.13 11.54 -3.41
N PHE A 275 -6.12 11.13 -4.20
CA PHE A 275 -6.63 9.77 -4.30
C PHE A 275 -6.35 9.25 -5.71
N VAL A 276 -5.84 8.03 -5.81
CA VAL A 276 -5.52 7.40 -7.10
C VAL A 276 -6.34 6.12 -7.22
N TYR A 277 -7.26 6.14 -8.19
CA TYR A 277 -8.21 5.07 -8.42
C TYR A 277 -7.80 4.30 -9.67
N PRO A 278 -7.49 3.00 -9.55
CA PRO A 278 -7.25 2.16 -10.70
C PRO A 278 -8.58 1.60 -11.22
N PHE A 279 -8.86 1.77 -12.50
CA PHE A 279 -10.08 1.33 -13.15
C PHE A 279 -9.80 0.45 -14.36
N VAL A 280 -10.75 -0.43 -14.65
CA VAL A 280 -10.89 -1.16 -15.92
C VAL A 280 -12.24 -0.83 -16.51
N LYS A 281 -12.37 -0.94 -17.84
CA LYS A 281 -13.69 -0.86 -18.49
C LYS A 281 -14.59 -2.01 -18.00
N ALA A 282 -15.87 -1.74 -17.84
CA ALA A 282 -16.85 -2.72 -17.36
C ALA A 282 -17.22 -3.80 -18.40
N GLN A 283 -16.62 -3.80 -19.59
CA GLN A 283 -16.86 -4.76 -20.67
C GLN A 283 -16.15 -6.11 -20.44
N PRO A 284 -16.69 -7.23 -20.97
CA PRO A 284 -16.04 -8.53 -20.87
C PRO A 284 -14.63 -8.54 -21.46
N GLY A 285 -13.67 -9.12 -20.74
CA GLY A 285 -12.29 -9.28 -21.20
C GLY A 285 -11.42 -8.02 -21.13
N ALA A 286 -11.92 -6.90 -20.61
CA ALA A 286 -11.08 -5.73 -20.36
C ALA A 286 -10.04 -6.03 -19.26
N ASP A 287 -8.76 -5.81 -19.60
CA ASP A 287 -7.61 -6.04 -18.73
C ASP A 287 -6.70 -4.81 -18.61
N GLU A 288 -6.92 -3.79 -19.44
CA GLU A 288 -6.23 -2.51 -19.37
C GLU A 288 -6.63 -1.73 -18.11
N VAL A 289 -5.63 -1.30 -17.35
CA VAL A 289 -5.81 -0.46 -16.16
C VAL A 289 -5.48 0.99 -16.50
N ALA A 290 -6.45 1.88 -16.33
CA ALA A 290 -6.26 3.32 -16.31
C ALA A 290 -6.37 3.85 -14.88
N ARG A 291 -5.64 4.91 -14.54
CA ARG A 291 -5.70 5.54 -13.22
C ARG A 291 -6.31 6.93 -13.34
N SER A 292 -7.31 7.23 -12.52
CA SER A 292 -7.75 8.61 -12.27
C SER A 292 -7.09 9.12 -11.01
N ILE A 293 -6.56 10.35 -11.06
CA ILE A 293 -5.88 11.02 -9.95
C ILE A 293 -6.75 12.20 -9.53
N VAL A 294 -7.30 12.14 -8.34
CA VAL A 294 -8.23 13.16 -7.82
C VAL A 294 -7.58 13.84 -6.63
N ARG A 295 -7.23 15.10 -6.76
CA ARG A 295 -6.72 15.92 -5.66
C ARG A 295 -7.82 16.81 -5.13
N ARG A 296 -7.98 16.86 -3.80
CA ARG A 296 -8.96 17.71 -3.12
C ARG A 296 -8.28 18.58 -2.09
N GLU A 297 -8.59 19.87 -2.13
CA GLU A 297 -8.34 20.81 -1.05
C GLU A 297 -9.68 21.17 -0.41
N VAL A 298 -9.90 20.77 0.85
CA VAL A 298 -11.17 21.00 1.57
C VAL A 298 -10.89 21.68 2.90
N THR A 299 -11.67 22.72 3.20
CA THR A 299 -11.69 23.39 4.48
C THR A 299 -13.03 23.12 5.15
N PHE A 300 -12.96 22.47 6.31
CA PHE A 300 -14.08 22.38 7.23
C PHE A 300 -13.88 23.39 8.35
N SER A 301 -14.97 23.91 8.91
CA SER A 301 -14.92 24.58 10.20
C SER A 301 -15.82 23.86 11.22
N THR A 302 -15.52 24.06 12.49
CA THR A 302 -16.42 23.69 13.59
C THR A 302 -16.50 24.86 14.55
N ALA A 303 -17.66 25.00 15.20
CA ALA A 303 -17.92 26.10 16.11
C ALA A 303 -18.49 25.60 17.44
N ASP A 304 -18.14 26.26 18.54
CA ASP A 304 -18.71 25.97 19.85
C ASP A 304 -20.23 26.28 19.86
N PRO A 305 -21.11 25.28 20.03
CA PRO A 305 -22.56 25.48 19.98
C PRO A 305 -23.09 26.33 21.16
N ARG A 306 -22.27 26.60 22.19
CA ARG A 306 -22.61 27.54 23.27
C ARG A 306 -22.49 29.00 22.84
N LYS A 307 -21.76 29.27 21.76
CA LYS A 307 -21.49 30.61 21.22
C LYS A 307 -22.09 30.84 19.84
N TRP A 308 -22.23 29.77 19.06
CA TRP A 308 -22.65 29.80 17.67
C TRP A 308 -23.92 28.98 17.44
N GLN A 309 -24.68 29.31 16.40
CA GLN A 309 -25.79 28.47 15.93
C GLN A 309 -25.26 27.23 15.20
N ALA A 310 -24.47 26.41 15.89
CA ALA A 310 -23.91 25.17 15.39
C ALA A 310 -24.60 23.95 16.01
N THR A 311 -24.49 22.82 15.35
CA THR A 311 -24.85 21.51 15.89
C THR A 311 -23.59 20.86 16.45
N ALA A 312 -23.63 20.44 17.72
CA ALA A 312 -22.48 19.81 18.37
C ALA A 312 -22.00 18.61 17.56
N GLY A 313 -20.71 18.57 17.26
CA GLY A 313 -20.11 17.45 16.54
C GLY A 313 -20.53 17.35 15.08
N LYS A 314 -20.84 18.47 14.42
CA LYS A 314 -21.04 18.52 12.97
C LYS A 314 -20.03 19.46 12.33
N LEU A 315 -19.73 19.21 11.06
CA LEU A 315 -18.81 20.01 10.25
C LEU A 315 -19.58 21.09 9.49
N TRP A 316 -18.98 22.27 9.40
CA TRP A 316 -19.33 23.25 8.38
C TRP A 316 -18.39 23.11 7.20
N LEU A 317 -18.95 23.03 6.00
CA LEU A 317 -18.17 22.97 4.76
C LEU A 317 -17.93 24.40 4.27
N GLU A 318 -16.70 24.90 4.40
CA GLU A 318 -16.36 26.29 4.09
C GLU A 318 -15.88 26.46 2.65
N ARG A 319 -15.01 25.55 2.22
CA ARG A 319 -14.38 25.60 0.90
C ARG A 319 -14.00 24.22 0.44
N TYR A 320 -14.15 23.96 -0.85
CA TYR A 320 -13.66 22.75 -1.48
C TYR A 320 -13.24 23.05 -2.92
N ASN A 321 -12.08 22.53 -3.31
CA ASN A 321 -11.59 22.54 -4.69
C ASN A 321 -11.16 21.13 -5.07
N VAL A 322 -11.20 20.86 -6.37
CA VAL A 322 -10.78 19.58 -6.93
C VAL A 322 -9.90 19.82 -8.15
N ASN A 323 -8.87 18.99 -8.30
CA ASN A 323 -8.23 18.74 -9.58
C ASN A 323 -8.52 17.29 -9.96
N LEU A 324 -9.09 17.10 -11.17
CA LEU A 324 -9.39 15.80 -11.75
C LEU A 324 -8.39 15.54 -12.88
N ALA A 325 -7.52 14.56 -12.71
CA ALA A 325 -6.61 14.11 -13.73
C ALA A 325 -6.99 12.71 -14.23
N ASN A 326 -6.93 12.57 -15.56
CA ASN A 326 -7.43 11.42 -16.31
C ASN A 326 -8.91 11.16 -16.04
N SER A 327 -9.71 12.18 -16.38
CA SER A 327 -11.14 12.11 -16.58
C SER A 327 -11.47 12.99 -17.77
N ALA A 328 -12.45 12.62 -18.59
CA ALA A 328 -12.83 13.34 -19.78
C ALA A 328 -13.14 14.80 -19.45
N CYS A 329 -12.58 15.70 -20.24
CA CYS A 329 -12.91 17.12 -20.18
C CYS A 329 -14.32 17.34 -20.73
N ASP A 330 -15.00 18.35 -20.20
CA ASP A 330 -16.32 18.82 -20.67
C ASP A 330 -17.47 17.79 -20.54
N VAL A 331 -17.29 16.76 -19.71
CA VAL A 331 -18.36 15.84 -19.30
C VAL A 331 -18.69 16.11 -17.83
N TYR A 332 -19.96 16.48 -17.57
CA TYR A 332 -20.44 16.95 -16.27
C TYR A 332 -21.67 16.18 -15.79
N ASP A 333 -21.66 14.86 -16.01
CA ASP A 333 -22.77 13.98 -15.62
C ASP A 333 -22.63 13.44 -14.20
N GLY A 334 -21.67 13.95 -13.42
CA GLY A 334 -21.43 13.56 -12.04
C GLY A 334 -20.63 12.27 -11.85
N TYR A 335 -19.93 11.80 -12.88
CA TYR A 335 -19.10 10.58 -12.86
C TYR A 335 -17.75 10.78 -13.51
N LEU A 336 -16.72 10.09 -13.02
CA LEU A 336 -15.42 10.08 -13.69
C LEU A 336 -15.49 9.31 -15.01
N HIS A 337 -14.77 9.84 -16.01
CA HIS A 337 -14.64 9.27 -17.36
C HIS A 337 -13.15 9.13 -17.75
N PRO A 338 -12.36 8.29 -17.08
CA PRO A 338 -10.95 8.05 -17.43
C PRO A 338 -10.79 7.64 -18.88
N THR A 339 -9.73 8.16 -19.50
CA THR A 339 -9.28 7.72 -20.82
C THR A 339 -8.31 6.55 -20.64
N PHE A 340 -8.48 5.53 -21.47
CA PHE A 340 -7.63 4.36 -21.59
C PHE A 340 -6.70 4.53 -22.80
N ALA A 341 -5.54 3.89 -22.80
CA ALA A 341 -4.59 3.96 -23.91
C ALA A 341 -5.16 3.36 -25.21
N ASP A 342 -6.03 2.36 -25.09
CA ASP A 342 -6.71 1.74 -26.23
C ASP A 342 -7.93 2.55 -26.72
N ASP A 343 -8.28 3.66 -26.08
CA ASP A 343 -9.34 4.53 -26.57
C ASP A 343 -8.95 5.22 -27.88
N ALA A 344 -9.91 5.27 -28.79
CA ALA A 344 -9.80 6.09 -29.98
C ALA A 344 -9.58 7.54 -29.53
N ARG A 345 -8.47 8.14 -29.94
CA ARG A 345 -8.24 9.57 -29.72
C ARG A 345 -9.27 10.36 -30.53
N THR A 346 -10.35 10.75 -29.87
CA THR A 346 -11.39 11.60 -30.45
C THR A 346 -11.22 13.02 -29.94
N GLY A 347 -11.09 13.98 -30.87
CA GLY A 347 -10.90 15.40 -30.55
C GLY A 347 -9.49 15.91 -30.88
N PRO A 348 -9.26 17.22 -30.70
CA PRO A 348 -7.96 17.82 -30.94
C PRO A 348 -6.89 17.22 -30.02
N ALA A 349 -5.64 17.14 -30.50
CA ALA A 349 -4.53 16.69 -29.67
C ALA A 349 -4.41 17.61 -28.44
N PRO A 350 -4.21 17.04 -27.23
CA PRO A 350 -3.95 17.84 -26.04
C PRO A 350 -2.82 18.83 -26.30
N SER A 351 -3.03 20.09 -25.91
CA SER A 351 -2.08 21.18 -26.12
C SER A 351 -1.57 21.72 -24.77
N GLY A 352 -0.47 22.47 -24.80
CA GLY A 352 0.13 23.06 -23.59
C GLY A 352 1.21 22.20 -22.92
N THR A 353 1.83 22.76 -21.90
CA THR A 353 2.86 22.07 -21.10
C THR A 353 2.21 20.96 -20.28
N PRO A 354 2.66 19.70 -20.38
CA PRO A 354 2.12 18.61 -19.59
C PRO A 354 2.22 18.87 -18.09
N VAL A 355 1.11 18.68 -17.37
CA VAL A 355 1.03 18.83 -15.91
C VAL A 355 1.25 17.47 -15.26
N ASP A 356 2.01 17.44 -14.17
CA ASP A 356 2.16 16.24 -13.35
C ASP A 356 1.02 16.17 -12.32
N PRO A 357 0.06 15.23 -12.44
CA PRO A 357 -1.07 15.16 -11.52
C PRO A 357 -0.67 14.71 -10.11
N TYR A 358 0.57 14.24 -9.94
CA TYR A 358 1.15 13.89 -8.64
C TYR A 358 1.88 15.06 -7.97
N ASP A 359 2.03 16.20 -8.66
CA ASP A 359 2.63 17.40 -8.08
C ASP A 359 1.67 18.08 -7.09
N ARG A 360 2.10 18.10 -5.83
CA ARG A 360 1.37 18.71 -4.71
C ARG A 360 2.15 19.87 -4.08
N SER A 361 3.20 20.34 -4.76
CA SER A 361 4.07 21.41 -4.27
C SER A 361 3.41 22.77 -4.20
N ARG A 362 2.26 22.92 -4.87
CA ARG A 362 1.46 24.14 -4.99
C ARG A 362 0.00 23.87 -4.69
N GLY A 363 -0.76 24.89 -4.27
CA GLY A 363 -2.21 24.76 -4.06
C GLY A 363 -2.96 24.64 -5.39
N ILE A 364 -4.18 24.10 -5.39
CA ILE A 364 -4.94 23.88 -6.63
C ILE A 364 -5.17 25.21 -7.38
N ASP A 365 -5.48 26.28 -6.66
CA ASP A 365 -5.77 27.59 -7.28
C ASP A 365 -4.51 28.38 -7.73
N SER A 366 -3.30 27.87 -7.50
CA SER A 366 -2.06 28.64 -7.67
C SER A 366 -1.43 28.57 -9.08
N GLY A 367 -2.29 28.63 -10.10
CA GLY A 367 -1.88 28.78 -11.50
C GLY A 367 -1.91 27.49 -12.31
N GLU A 368 -2.96 26.67 -12.16
CA GLU A 368 -3.29 25.69 -13.18
C GLU A 368 -3.82 26.38 -14.44
N PRO A 369 -3.45 25.91 -15.65
CA PRO A 369 -4.02 26.44 -16.88
C PRO A 369 -5.54 26.27 -16.86
N GLU A 370 -6.29 27.31 -17.19
CA GLU A 370 -7.72 27.17 -17.42
C GLU A 370 -7.96 26.18 -18.57
N GLY A 371 -8.74 25.12 -18.30
CA GLY A 371 -9.26 24.21 -19.32
C GLY A 371 -8.62 22.82 -19.37
N CYS A 372 -8.92 22.10 -20.45
CA CYS A 372 -8.49 20.72 -20.67
C CYS A 372 -6.99 20.65 -21.00
N GLY A 373 -6.17 20.24 -20.03
CA GLY A 373 -4.72 20.14 -20.16
C GLY A 373 -4.20 18.75 -20.59
N THR A 374 -2.88 18.68 -20.82
CA THR A 374 -2.18 17.41 -21.05
C THR A 374 -1.55 16.91 -19.75
N LEU A 375 -1.58 15.61 -19.49
CA LEU A 375 -0.87 15.00 -18.35
C LEU A 375 0.52 14.52 -18.76
N SER A 376 1.52 14.72 -17.90
CA SER A 376 2.87 14.18 -18.10
C SER A 376 2.97 12.69 -17.78
N ARG A 377 2.07 12.18 -16.93
CA ARG A 377 1.96 10.78 -16.50
C ARG A 377 0.59 10.53 -15.87
N THR A 378 0.20 9.26 -15.80
CA THR A 378 -0.94 8.79 -15.00
C THR A 378 -0.48 7.68 -14.09
#